data_AF-A0A8J3D881-F1
#
_entry.id   AF-A0A8J3D881-F1
#
_cell.length_a   1.000
_cell.length_b   1.000
_cell.length_c   1.000
_cell.angle_alpha   90.00
_cell.angle_beta   90.00
_cell.angle_gamma   90.00
#
_symmetry.space_group_name_H-M   'P 1'
#
loop_
_entity.id
_entity.type
_entity.pdbx_description
1 polymer ?
#
loop_
_entity_poly.entity_id
_entity_poly.type
_entity_poly.pdbx_seq_one_letter_code
_entity_poly.pdbx_strand_id
1 'polypeptide(L)'
;MSKKANKQVSIFLQAKGGVGKSFMGYFKMLTSEPEKTAVVLLDSSQKANQNADRHARVLGEENVHVVDIYNAAAEYKKAHFFTVFEGIAQIDRPLVILDIGAPESNVLREALETDEELTGDNLKYIAGDLGLDMTFNVIVSGADDNVNENLNYYVALSNSLAHCFKVNMLINDVTFKADKESEALRARLIEKGLGNESNILIVGKSGHRNNDNPFLTIMSVANGETTLEDAQKSIAARIRLRNMLEPLATV
;
A
#
# COMPACT_ATOMS: atom_id res chain seq x y z
N MET A 1 26.49 -10.92 -17.48
CA MET A 1 25.72 -10.33 -16.37
C MET A 1 24.33 -10.93 -16.41
N SER A 2 23.91 -11.65 -15.36
CA SER A 2 22.55 -12.21 -15.27
C SER A 2 21.55 -11.06 -15.25
N LYS A 3 20.50 -11.14 -16.08
CA LYS A 3 19.42 -10.16 -16.10
C LYS A 3 18.67 -10.31 -14.77
N LYS A 4 18.93 -9.40 -13.82
CA LYS A 4 18.21 -9.38 -12.52
C LYS A 4 16.71 -9.39 -12.83
N ALA A 5 15.96 -10.35 -12.29
CA ALA A 5 14.53 -10.42 -12.53
C ALA A 5 13.87 -9.17 -11.93
N ASN A 6 13.06 -8.46 -12.71
CA ASN A 6 12.35 -7.28 -12.22
C ASN A 6 11.39 -7.70 -11.09
N LYS A 7 11.64 -7.18 -9.89
CA LYS A 7 10.81 -7.38 -8.70
C LYS A 7 9.75 -6.29 -8.66
N GLN A 8 8.49 -6.68 -8.50
CA GLN A 8 7.39 -5.73 -8.41
C GLN A 8 7.23 -5.28 -6.95
N VAL A 9 7.24 -3.97 -6.73
CA VAL A 9 7.13 -3.38 -5.39
C VAL A 9 5.91 -2.46 -5.36
N SER A 10 4.87 -2.89 -4.64
CA SER A 10 3.69 -2.05 -4.36
C SER A 10 3.91 -1.32 -3.04
N ILE A 11 4.10 0.00 -3.10
CA ILE A 11 4.40 0.86 -1.95
C ILE A 11 3.10 1.52 -1.49
N PHE A 12 2.74 1.33 -0.22
CA PHE A 12 1.51 1.86 0.37
C PHE A 12 1.82 3.03 1.30
N LEU A 13 1.16 4.17 1.05
CA LEU A 13 1.42 5.45 1.69
C LEU A 13 0.13 6.10 2.19
N GLN A 14 0.25 6.93 3.23
CA GLN A 14 -0.86 7.71 3.77
C GLN A 14 -0.35 9.02 4.39
N ALA A 15 -1.16 10.08 4.36
CA ALA A 15 -0.81 11.34 5.03
C ALA A 15 -1.02 11.26 6.55
N LYS A 16 -2.12 10.60 6.96
CA LYS A 16 -2.49 10.42 8.37
C LYS A 16 -2.81 8.97 8.69
N GLY A 17 -2.70 8.63 9.98
CA GLY A 17 -3.14 7.34 10.49
C GLY A 17 -4.66 7.18 10.39
N GLY A 18 -5.12 5.93 10.30
CA GLY A 18 -6.56 5.61 10.31
C GLY A 18 -7.24 5.57 8.94
N VAL A 19 -6.51 5.78 7.83
CA VAL A 19 -7.11 5.75 6.48
C VAL A 19 -7.36 4.32 5.93
N GLY A 20 -6.97 3.30 6.69
CA GLY A 20 -7.13 1.88 6.32
C GLY A 20 -6.00 1.29 5.47
N LYS A 21 -4.80 1.90 5.47
CA LYS A 21 -3.62 1.42 4.73
C LYS A 21 -3.24 -0.03 5.04
N SER A 22 -3.02 -0.39 6.30
CA SER A 22 -2.64 -1.77 6.65
C SER A 22 -3.75 -2.78 6.30
N PHE A 23 -5.01 -2.34 6.30
CA PHE A 23 -6.12 -3.16 5.81
C PHE A 23 -6.03 -3.39 4.30
N MET A 24 -5.70 -2.36 3.51
CA MET A 24 -5.45 -2.47 2.06
C MET A 24 -4.21 -3.29 1.72
N GLY A 25 -3.12 -3.14 2.49
CA GLY A 25 -1.92 -3.97 2.36
C GLY A 25 -2.23 -5.45 2.62
N TYR A 26 -3.00 -5.73 3.66
CA TYR A 26 -3.46 -7.09 3.96
C TYR A 26 -4.30 -7.68 2.82
N PHE A 27 -5.25 -6.90 2.28
CA PHE A 27 -6.02 -7.26 1.11
C PHE A 27 -5.17 -7.61 -0.12
N LYS A 28 -4.16 -6.78 -0.41
CA LYS A 28 -3.24 -7.02 -1.52
C LYS A 28 -2.55 -8.37 -1.38
N MET A 29 -2.12 -8.75 -0.17
CA MET A 29 -1.56 -10.08 0.10
C MET A 29 -2.55 -11.22 -0.15
N LEU A 30 -3.81 -11.08 0.29
CA LEU A 30 -4.80 -12.14 0.13
C LEU A 30 -5.13 -12.43 -1.35
N THR A 31 -4.85 -11.46 -2.22
CA THR A 31 -5.05 -11.59 -3.68
C THR A 31 -3.78 -11.84 -4.46
N SER A 32 -2.62 -11.69 -3.83
CA SER A 32 -1.37 -12.08 -4.46
C SER A 32 -1.17 -13.58 -4.32
N GLU A 33 -0.11 -14.08 -4.93
CA GLU A 33 0.38 -15.45 -4.75
C GLU A 33 1.24 -15.46 -3.46
N PRO A 34 0.73 -15.97 -2.31
CA PRO A 34 1.43 -15.85 -1.02
C PRO A 34 2.86 -16.37 -1.07
N GLU A 35 3.10 -17.47 -1.79
CA GLU A 35 4.41 -18.10 -1.99
C GLU A 35 5.41 -17.26 -2.81
N LYS A 36 4.91 -16.23 -3.50
CA LYS A 36 5.70 -15.27 -4.29
C LYS A 36 5.77 -13.88 -3.66
N THR A 37 5.16 -13.68 -2.50
CA THR A 37 4.96 -12.38 -1.89
C THR A 37 5.75 -12.25 -0.59
N ALA A 38 6.42 -11.10 -0.42
CA ALA A 38 6.92 -10.66 0.88
C ALA A 38 6.27 -9.33 1.28
N VAL A 39 6.25 -9.08 2.59
CA VAL A 39 5.83 -7.80 3.17
C VAL A 39 7.00 -7.17 3.90
N VAL A 40 7.21 -5.90 3.65
CA VAL A 40 8.12 -5.06 4.41
C VAL A 40 7.28 -4.00 5.13
N LEU A 41 7.30 -4.04 6.46
CA LEU A 41 6.66 -3.05 7.32
C LEU A 41 7.69 -2.01 7.70
N LEU A 42 7.50 -0.79 7.22
CA LEU A 42 8.35 0.36 7.51
C LEU A 42 7.61 1.28 8.48
N ASP A 43 7.60 0.90 9.76
CA ASP A 43 6.80 1.54 10.79
C ASP A 43 7.52 1.35 12.13
N SER A 44 7.95 2.46 12.73
CA SER A 44 8.66 2.45 14.02
C SER A 44 7.73 2.27 15.23
N SER A 45 6.42 2.16 15.01
CA SER A 45 5.43 2.00 16.09
C SER A 45 5.29 0.55 16.55
N GLN A 46 4.82 0.37 17.80
CA GLN A 46 4.45 -0.96 18.32
C GLN A 46 3.37 -1.68 17.49
N LYS A 47 2.64 -0.96 16.63
CA LYS A 47 1.64 -1.55 15.73
C LYS A 47 2.29 -2.34 14.59
N ALA A 48 3.54 -2.03 14.23
CA ALA A 48 4.29 -2.79 13.23
C ALA A 48 4.42 -4.26 13.62
N ASN A 49 4.75 -4.54 14.89
CA ASN A 49 4.87 -5.91 15.40
C ASN A 49 3.52 -6.64 15.40
N GLN A 50 2.43 -5.97 15.81
CA GLN A 50 1.09 -6.57 15.78
C GLN A 50 0.63 -6.88 14.34
N ASN A 51 0.97 -6.02 13.39
CA ASN A 51 0.70 -6.26 11.98
C ASN A 51 1.58 -7.40 11.46
N ALA A 52 2.85 -7.47 11.83
CA ALA A 52 3.78 -8.52 11.42
C ALA A 52 3.24 -9.92 11.76
N ASP A 53 2.73 -10.12 12.98
CA ASP A 53 2.11 -11.39 13.39
C ASP A 53 0.93 -11.78 12.50
N ARG A 54 0.09 -10.80 12.13
CA ARG A 54 -1.07 -11.03 11.23
C ARG A 54 -0.62 -11.36 9.82
N HIS A 55 0.42 -10.70 9.31
CA HIS A 55 0.98 -10.98 8.00
C HIS A 55 1.66 -12.35 7.96
N ALA A 56 2.37 -12.73 9.02
CA ALA A 56 3.07 -14.00 9.14
C ALA A 56 2.12 -15.20 9.10
N ARG A 57 0.91 -15.07 9.66
CA ARG A 57 -0.15 -16.09 9.55
C ARG A 57 -0.58 -16.40 8.11
N VAL A 58 -0.37 -15.46 7.18
CA VAL A 58 -0.75 -15.61 5.77
C VAL A 58 0.45 -15.99 4.90
N LEU A 59 1.60 -15.36 5.13
CA LEU A 59 2.78 -15.47 4.26
C LEU A 59 3.87 -16.39 4.80
N GLY A 60 3.85 -16.75 6.09
CA GLY A 60 5.00 -17.31 6.79
C GLY A 60 5.90 -16.21 7.37
N GLU A 61 6.51 -16.49 8.54
CA GLU A 61 7.36 -15.53 9.26
C GLU A 61 8.56 -15.08 8.43
N GLU A 62 9.11 -15.95 7.59
CA GLU A 62 10.28 -15.68 6.76
C GLU A 62 10.04 -14.66 5.65
N ASN A 63 8.76 -14.39 5.34
CA ASN A 63 8.35 -13.47 4.27
C ASN A 63 7.83 -12.12 4.83
N VAL A 64 7.97 -11.89 6.14
CA VAL A 64 7.57 -10.65 6.80
C VAL A 64 8.80 -9.99 7.43
N HIS A 65 9.09 -8.77 6.98
CA HIS A 65 10.24 -8.01 7.42
C HIS A 65 9.78 -6.73 8.10
N VAL A 66 10.22 -6.48 9.32
CA VAL A 66 10.01 -5.19 10.01
C VAL A 66 11.29 -4.40 9.92
N VAL A 67 11.20 -3.17 9.43
CA VAL A 67 12.33 -2.27 9.24
C VAL A 67 12.05 -0.97 9.97
N ASP A 68 13.01 -0.55 10.78
CA ASP A 68 13.01 0.77 11.41
C ASP A 68 13.92 1.71 10.58
N ILE A 69 13.39 2.88 10.21
CA ILE A 69 14.15 3.90 9.46
C ILE A 69 14.88 4.87 10.37
N TYR A 70 14.59 4.86 11.67
CA TYR A 70 15.27 5.71 12.63
C TYR A 70 16.55 5.02 13.10
N ASN A 71 17.63 5.78 13.25
CA ASN A 71 18.85 5.23 13.84
C ASN A 71 18.70 5.09 15.37
N ALA A 72 19.72 4.54 16.04
CA ALA A 72 19.75 4.38 17.48
C ALA A 72 19.64 5.70 18.29
N ALA A 73 19.83 6.85 17.65
CA ALA A 73 19.64 8.18 18.23
C ALA A 73 18.25 8.78 17.91
N ALA A 74 17.34 8.00 17.34
CA ALA A 74 16.04 8.45 16.80
C ALA A 74 16.16 9.52 15.70
N GLU A 75 17.33 9.65 15.07
CA GLU A 75 17.53 10.54 13.93
C GLU A 75 17.21 9.80 12.64
N TYR A 76 16.38 10.44 11.83
CA TYR A 76 16.12 10.01 10.48
C TYR A 76 17.23 10.52 9.56
N LYS A 77 17.77 9.63 8.72
CA LYS A 77 18.63 10.02 7.60
C LYS A 77 17.98 9.62 6.30
N LYS A 78 17.84 10.60 5.40
CA LYS A 78 17.20 10.44 4.09
C LYS A 78 17.78 9.30 3.25
N ALA A 79 19.09 9.05 3.38
CA ALA A 79 19.79 7.91 2.79
C ALA A 79 19.23 6.52 3.19
N HIS A 80 18.51 6.40 4.30
CA HIS A 80 17.97 5.11 4.76
C HIS A 80 16.88 4.55 3.84
N PHE A 81 16.18 5.39 3.05
CA PHE A 81 15.26 4.86 2.05
C PHE A 81 15.98 4.03 0.99
N PHE A 82 17.19 4.42 0.58
CA PHE A 82 17.97 3.61 -0.34
C PHE A 82 18.35 2.26 0.27
N THR A 83 18.74 2.24 1.55
CA THR A 83 19.01 0.98 2.26
C THR A 83 17.77 0.08 2.34
N VAL A 84 16.57 0.64 2.51
CA VAL A 84 15.31 -0.12 2.45
C VAL A 84 15.14 -0.75 1.07
N PHE A 85 15.34 0.00 -0.02
CA PHE A 85 15.22 -0.53 -1.38
C PHE A 85 16.29 -1.57 -1.72
N GLU A 86 17.53 -1.37 -1.26
CA GLU A 86 18.60 -2.36 -1.35
C GLU A 86 18.23 -3.66 -0.64
N GLY A 87 17.68 -3.57 0.58
CA GLY A 87 17.17 -4.70 1.34
C GLY A 87 16.05 -5.43 0.59
N ILE A 88 15.08 -4.68 0.06
CA ILE A 88 13.99 -5.23 -0.78
C ILE A 88 14.55 -6.00 -1.98
N ALA A 89 15.59 -5.49 -2.63
CA ALA A 89 16.20 -6.14 -3.78
C ALA A 89 16.82 -7.51 -3.45
N GLN A 90 17.20 -7.76 -2.19
CA GLN A 90 17.76 -9.04 -1.72
C GLN A 90 16.71 -10.05 -1.28
N ILE A 91 15.45 -9.65 -1.10
CA ILE A 91 14.38 -10.58 -0.70
C ILE A 91 14.14 -11.59 -1.83
N ASP A 92 14.12 -12.89 -1.53
CA ASP A 92 13.87 -13.96 -2.52
C ASP A 92 12.38 -14.14 -2.86
N ARG A 93 11.68 -13.02 -3.13
CA ARG A 93 10.28 -12.99 -3.55
C ARG A 93 10.09 -11.98 -4.68
N PRO A 94 9.45 -12.36 -5.80
CA PRO A 94 9.29 -11.46 -6.94
C PRO A 94 8.25 -10.35 -6.70
N LEU A 95 7.35 -10.52 -5.72
CA LEU A 95 6.35 -9.53 -5.34
C LEU A 95 6.64 -9.03 -3.92
N VAL A 96 6.70 -7.71 -3.74
CA VAL A 96 6.92 -7.08 -2.43
C VAL A 96 5.86 -6.02 -2.18
N ILE A 97 5.26 -6.08 -1.00
CA ILE A 97 4.37 -5.06 -0.48
C ILE A 97 5.16 -4.27 0.57
N LEU A 98 5.39 -2.98 0.32
CA LEU A 98 6.04 -2.09 1.27
C LEU A 98 4.96 -1.24 1.97
N ASP A 99 4.68 -1.54 3.24
CA ASP A 99 3.69 -0.83 4.05
C ASP A 99 4.38 0.23 4.92
N ILE A 100 4.27 1.51 4.55
CA ILE A 100 4.99 2.60 5.22
C ILE A 100 4.08 3.31 6.22
N GLY A 101 4.50 3.46 7.48
CA GLY A 101 3.75 4.18 8.52
C GLY A 101 3.41 5.62 8.12
N ALA A 102 2.43 6.25 8.79
CA ALA A 102 2.06 7.64 8.46
C ALA A 102 3.21 8.64 8.69
N PRO A 103 3.94 8.60 9.83
CA PRO A 103 5.12 9.45 10.02
C PRO A 103 6.16 9.24 8.92
N GLU A 104 6.50 7.99 8.63
CA GLU A 104 7.49 7.60 7.62
C GLU A 104 7.07 7.99 6.20
N SER A 105 5.76 7.95 5.90
CA SER A 105 5.19 8.43 4.63
C SER A 105 5.41 9.93 4.46
N ASN A 106 5.18 10.72 5.52
CA ASN A 106 5.40 12.18 5.47
C ASN A 106 6.87 12.53 5.32
N VAL A 107 7.75 11.76 5.97
CA VAL A 107 9.19 11.87 5.84
C VAL A 107 9.65 11.58 4.40
N LEU A 108 9.12 10.53 3.75
CA LEU A 108 9.39 10.25 2.33
C LEU A 108 8.98 11.42 1.43
N ARG A 109 7.77 11.95 1.64
CA ARG A 109 7.26 13.09 0.87
C ARG A 109 8.16 14.31 1.03
N GLU A 110 8.50 14.67 2.26
CA GLU A 110 9.37 15.83 2.53
C GLU A 110 10.75 15.65 1.91
N ALA A 111 11.33 14.45 1.98
CA ALA A 111 12.61 14.17 1.36
C ALA A 111 12.54 14.30 -0.18
N LEU A 112 11.49 13.78 -0.82
CA LEU A 112 11.25 13.92 -2.26
C LEU A 112 11.00 15.38 -2.73
N GLU A 113 10.61 16.27 -1.82
CA GLU A 113 10.38 17.69 -2.13
C GLU A 113 11.59 18.58 -1.86
N THR A 114 12.44 18.21 -0.90
CA THR A 114 13.45 19.11 -0.33
C THR A 114 14.88 18.61 -0.45
N ASP A 115 15.09 17.33 -0.74
CA ASP A 115 16.42 16.73 -0.79
C ASP A 115 17.00 16.68 -2.20
N GLU A 116 18.24 17.11 -2.35
CA GLU A 116 18.94 17.11 -3.64
C GLU A 116 19.37 15.70 -4.08
N GLU A 117 19.55 14.76 -3.14
CA GLU A 117 19.96 13.38 -3.43
C GLU A 117 18.74 12.45 -3.59
N LEU A 118 17.66 12.65 -2.83
CA LEU A 118 16.43 11.86 -2.93
C LEU A 118 15.39 12.51 -3.85
N THR A 119 15.68 12.56 -5.15
CA THR A 119 14.74 13.01 -6.19
C THR A 119 14.04 11.82 -6.87
N GLY A 120 12.95 12.08 -7.60
CA GLY A 120 12.27 11.06 -8.41
C GLY A 120 13.19 10.40 -9.45
N ASP A 121 14.07 11.18 -10.10
CA ASP A 121 15.03 10.70 -11.10
C ASP A 121 16.10 9.81 -10.48
N ASN A 122 16.70 10.23 -9.35
CA ASN A 122 17.70 9.43 -8.65
C ASN A 122 17.09 8.12 -8.13
N LEU A 123 15.87 8.20 -7.61
CA LEU A 123 15.14 7.02 -7.18
C LEU A 123 14.84 6.08 -8.36
N LYS A 124 14.51 6.61 -9.55
CA LYS A 124 14.30 5.82 -10.77
C LYS A 124 15.57 5.12 -11.23
N TYR A 125 16.70 5.83 -11.20
CA TYR A 125 18.01 5.26 -11.53
C TYR A 125 18.36 4.10 -10.60
N ILE A 126 18.26 4.32 -9.29
CA ILE A 126 18.58 3.30 -8.27
C ILE A 126 17.63 2.12 -8.38
N ALA A 127 16.33 2.36 -8.55
CA ALA A 127 15.36 1.28 -8.75
C ALA A 127 15.70 0.43 -9.99
N GLY A 128 16.13 1.07 -11.08
CA GLY A 128 16.59 0.39 -12.29
C GLY A 128 17.81 -0.51 -12.05
N ASP A 129 18.83 -0.01 -11.35
CA ASP A 129 20.03 -0.77 -10.99
C ASP A 129 19.71 -1.95 -10.05
N LEU A 130 18.79 -1.72 -9.11
CA LEU A 130 18.34 -2.74 -8.17
C LEU A 130 17.40 -3.78 -8.81
N GLY A 131 16.84 -3.52 -9.99
CA GLY A 131 15.85 -4.36 -10.65
C GLY A 131 14.46 -4.28 -10.02
N LEU A 132 14.06 -3.10 -9.54
CA LEU A 132 12.77 -2.84 -8.89
C LEU A 132 11.82 -2.10 -9.82
N ASP A 133 10.63 -2.66 -9.99
CA ASP A 133 9.49 -2.00 -10.63
C ASP A 133 8.52 -1.52 -9.56
N MET A 134 8.57 -0.22 -9.26
CA MET A 134 7.88 0.36 -8.11
C MET A 134 6.60 1.08 -8.51
N THR A 135 5.53 0.80 -7.79
CA THR A 135 4.24 1.49 -7.90
C THR A 135 3.86 2.09 -6.54
N PHE A 136 3.56 3.39 -6.53
CA PHE A 136 3.20 4.13 -5.33
C PHE A 136 1.67 4.20 -5.22
N ASN A 137 1.15 3.81 -4.06
CA ASN A 137 -0.29 3.72 -3.80
C ASN A 137 -0.62 4.57 -2.57
N VAL A 138 -1.20 5.74 -2.81
CA VAL A 138 -1.63 6.68 -1.74
C VAL A 138 -3.07 6.36 -1.36
N ILE A 139 -3.30 6.05 -0.10
CA ILE A 139 -4.64 5.73 0.41
C ILE A 139 -5.38 7.01 0.80
N VAL A 140 -6.60 7.17 0.28
CA VAL A 140 -7.51 8.27 0.61
C VAL A 140 -8.75 7.70 1.30
N SER A 141 -9.03 8.13 2.53
CA SER A 141 -10.24 7.77 3.25
C SER A 141 -11.30 8.86 3.20
N GLY A 142 -12.57 8.47 3.27
CA GLY A 142 -13.74 9.33 3.48
C GLY A 142 -14.10 9.59 4.95
N ALA A 143 -13.34 9.05 5.90
CA ALA A 143 -13.53 9.34 7.32
C ALA A 143 -12.93 10.71 7.68
N ASP A 144 -13.78 11.59 8.24
CA ASP A 144 -13.45 12.91 8.80
C ASP A 144 -12.83 13.92 7.81
N ASP A 145 -12.35 15.07 8.31
CA ASP A 145 -11.73 16.18 7.55
C ASP A 145 -10.39 15.81 6.87
N ASN A 146 -10.00 14.54 6.88
CA ASN A 146 -8.71 14.04 6.40
C ASN A 146 -8.64 13.85 4.88
N VAL A 147 -9.76 13.97 4.16
CA VAL A 147 -9.78 13.85 2.69
C VAL A 147 -8.78 14.84 2.08
N ASN A 148 -8.84 16.10 2.48
CA ASN A 148 -8.01 17.16 1.90
C ASN A 148 -6.50 16.92 2.12
N GLU A 149 -6.12 16.43 3.30
CA GLU A 149 -4.72 16.16 3.60
C GLU A 149 -4.16 14.98 2.80
N ASN A 150 -4.95 13.90 2.64
CA ASN A 150 -4.55 12.78 1.80
C ASN A 150 -4.49 13.18 0.31
N LEU A 151 -5.38 14.06 -0.14
CA LEU A 151 -5.32 14.63 -1.49
C LEU A 151 -4.08 15.51 -1.69
N ASN A 152 -3.78 16.40 -0.73
CA ASN A 152 -2.58 17.24 -0.79
C ASN A 152 -1.31 16.38 -0.81
N TYR A 153 -1.27 15.33 0.01
CA TYR A 153 -0.17 14.36 0.01
C TYR A 153 -0.04 13.65 -1.33
N TYR A 154 -1.15 13.18 -1.92
CA TYR A 154 -1.14 12.55 -3.24
C TYR A 154 -0.60 13.50 -4.31
N VAL A 155 -1.05 14.76 -4.33
CA VAL A 155 -0.60 15.76 -5.30
C VAL A 155 0.89 16.04 -5.16
N ALA A 156 1.35 16.27 -3.92
CA ALA A 156 2.76 16.47 -3.61
C ALA A 156 3.62 15.30 -4.14
N LEU A 157 3.26 14.08 -3.77
CA LEU A 157 3.99 12.88 -4.18
C LEU A 157 3.95 12.66 -5.69
N SER A 158 2.79 12.86 -6.32
CA SER A 158 2.61 12.71 -7.78
C SER A 158 3.47 13.71 -8.55
N ASN A 159 3.63 14.92 -8.04
CA ASN A 159 4.50 15.93 -8.64
C ASN A 159 5.97 15.55 -8.49
N SER A 160 6.41 15.13 -7.31
CA SER A 160 7.81 14.74 -7.07
C SER A 160 8.24 13.47 -7.81
N LEU A 161 7.28 12.58 -8.13
CA LEU A 161 7.54 11.33 -8.84
C LEU A 161 7.07 11.35 -10.31
N ALA A 162 6.67 12.52 -10.81
CA ALA A 162 6.15 12.67 -12.16
C ALA A 162 7.11 12.09 -13.18
N HIS A 163 6.58 11.35 -14.15
CA HIS A 163 7.32 10.66 -15.22
C HIS A 163 8.30 9.55 -14.76
N CYS A 164 8.56 9.40 -13.46
CA CYS A 164 9.47 8.40 -12.91
C CYS A 164 8.74 7.11 -12.53
N PHE A 165 7.60 7.25 -11.85
CA PHE A 165 6.85 6.14 -11.29
C PHE A 165 5.34 6.28 -11.47
N LYS A 166 4.63 5.15 -11.44
CA LYS A 166 3.17 5.13 -11.36
C LYS A 166 2.77 5.51 -9.94
N VAL A 167 1.91 6.53 -9.82
CA VAL A 167 1.31 6.94 -8.55
C VAL A 167 -0.21 6.80 -8.63
N ASN A 168 -0.76 5.89 -7.86
CA ASN A 168 -2.19 5.65 -7.74
C ASN A 168 -2.77 6.30 -6.50
N MET A 169 -3.97 6.79 -6.62
CA MET A 169 -4.86 7.14 -5.52
C MET A 169 -5.83 5.98 -5.31
N LEU A 170 -5.79 5.39 -4.12
CA LEU A 170 -6.70 4.32 -3.72
C LEU A 170 -7.72 4.89 -2.72
N ILE A 171 -8.93 5.15 -3.21
CA ILE A 171 -10.05 5.65 -2.41
C ILE A 171 -10.66 4.47 -1.66
N ASN A 172 -10.51 4.45 -0.33
CA ASN A 172 -11.02 3.39 0.53
C ASN A 172 -12.52 3.57 0.81
N ASP A 173 -13.35 2.89 0.03
CA ASP A 173 -14.82 3.00 0.08
C ASP A 173 -15.41 2.67 1.45
N VAL A 174 -14.78 1.72 2.18
CA VAL A 174 -15.22 1.26 3.50
C VAL A 174 -15.25 2.41 4.53
N THR A 175 -14.48 3.48 4.30
CA THR A 175 -14.40 4.62 5.20
C THR A 175 -15.48 5.68 4.96
N PHE A 176 -16.27 5.57 3.88
CA PHE A 176 -17.34 6.51 3.56
C PHE A 176 -18.65 6.15 4.24
N LYS A 177 -19.39 7.17 4.72
CA LYS A 177 -20.61 6.95 5.51
C LYS A 177 -21.84 6.79 4.65
N ALA A 178 -21.89 7.41 3.46
CA ALA A 178 -23.02 7.23 2.54
C ALA A 178 -22.64 6.46 1.29
N ASP A 179 -23.64 5.81 0.70
CA ASP A 179 -23.50 5.14 -0.60
C ASP A 179 -23.14 6.17 -1.68
N LYS A 180 -22.28 5.79 -2.63
CA LYS A 180 -21.84 6.61 -3.77
C LYS A 180 -20.92 7.81 -3.47
N GLU A 181 -20.54 8.06 -2.21
CA GLU A 181 -19.66 9.18 -1.89
C GLU A 181 -18.25 9.01 -2.49
N SER A 182 -17.72 7.79 -2.51
CA SER A 182 -16.40 7.51 -3.10
C SER A 182 -16.41 7.67 -4.62
N GLU A 183 -17.49 7.29 -5.31
CA GLU A 183 -17.70 7.54 -6.73
C GLU A 183 -17.84 9.02 -7.04
N ALA A 184 -18.61 9.76 -6.24
CA ALA A 184 -18.75 11.20 -6.39
C ALA A 184 -17.41 11.92 -6.19
N LEU A 185 -16.62 11.50 -5.20
CA LEU A 185 -15.26 12.00 -5.00
C LEU A 185 -14.38 11.70 -6.22
N ARG A 186 -14.32 10.44 -6.68
CA ARG A 186 -13.54 10.04 -7.85
C ARG A 186 -13.89 10.89 -9.08
N ALA A 187 -15.19 11.05 -9.37
CA ALA A 187 -15.64 11.85 -10.51
C ALA A 187 -15.16 13.31 -10.42
N ARG A 188 -15.30 13.94 -9.25
CA ARG A 188 -14.83 15.31 -9.01
C ARG A 188 -13.31 15.47 -9.14
N LEU A 189 -12.54 14.47 -8.71
CA LEU A 189 -11.07 14.51 -8.81
C LEU A 189 -10.61 14.40 -10.27
N ILE A 190 -11.27 13.54 -11.06
CA ILE A 190 -11.00 13.42 -12.50
C ILE A 190 -11.38 14.70 -13.24
N GLU A 191 -12.54 15.29 -12.94
CA GLU A 191 -12.97 16.57 -13.52
C GLU A 191 -11.97 17.70 -13.23
N LYS A 192 -11.37 17.70 -12.03
CA LYS A 192 -10.32 18.65 -11.64
C LYS A 192 -8.94 18.36 -12.24
N GLY A 193 -8.78 17.29 -13.01
CA GLY A 193 -7.50 16.89 -13.59
C GLY A 193 -6.48 16.38 -12.57
N LEU A 194 -6.91 15.99 -11.37
CA LEU A 194 -6.02 15.41 -10.35
C LEU A 194 -5.65 13.95 -10.66
N GLY A 195 -6.24 13.36 -11.69
CA GLY A 195 -5.96 12.03 -12.19
C GLY A 195 -6.97 11.63 -13.24
N ASN A 196 -6.97 10.34 -13.58
CA ASN A 196 -7.86 9.73 -14.54
C ASN A 196 -8.35 8.37 -14.02
N GLU A 197 -9.09 7.65 -14.85
CA GLU A 197 -9.70 6.38 -14.45
C GLU A 197 -8.70 5.27 -14.11
N SER A 198 -7.48 5.34 -14.65
CA SER A 198 -6.44 4.32 -14.51
C SER A 198 -5.58 4.48 -13.26
N ASN A 199 -5.53 5.67 -12.66
CA ASN A 199 -4.74 5.96 -11.48
C ASN A 199 -5.57 6.40 -10.27
N ILE A 200 -6.87 6.67 -10.42
CA ILE A 200 -7.80 6.86 -9.29
C ILE A 200 -8.73 5.65 -9.19
N LEU A 201 -8.46 4.79 -8.22
CA LEU A 201 -9.15 3.52 -8.01
C LEU A 201 -9.95 3.58 -6.72
N ILE A 202 -11.18 3.06 -6.77
CA ILE A 202 -11.98 2.84 -5.55
C ILE A 202 -11.76 1.40 -5.11
N VAL A 203 -11.33 1.22 -3.87
CA VAL A 203 -11.02 -0.08 -3.28
C VAL A 203 -11.99 -0.38 -2.14
N GLY A 204 -12.28 -1.66 -1.93
CA GLY A 204 -13.11 -2.08 -0.81
C GLY A 204 -14.62 -1.88 -0.99
N LYS A 205 -15.13 -1.81 -2.24
CA LYS A 205 -16.57 -1.77 -2.51
C LYS A 205 -17.26 -3.04 -2.01
N SER A 206 -17.83 -3.00 -0.80
CA SER A 206 -18.82 -4.01 -0.41
C SER A 206 -20.13 -3.63 -1.08
N GLY A 207 -20.62 -4.42 -2.05
CA GLY A 207 -22.01 -4.30 -2.50
C GLY A 207 -22.98 -4.26 -1.31
N HIS A 208 -24.18 -3.69 -1.52
CA HIS A 208 -25.21 -3.39 -0.49
C HIS A 208 -24.88 -3.83 0.94
N ARG A 209 -24.68 -2.86 1.84
CA ARG A 209 -24.14 -2.92 3.22
C ARG A 209 -24.86 -3.85 4.23
N ASN A 210 -25.50 -4.93 3.79
CA ASN A 210 -26.16 -5.92 4.63
C ASN A 210 -25.29 -7.17 4.82
N ASN A 211 -24.99 -7.46 6.10
CA ASN A 211 -24.55 -8.68 6.79
C ASN A 211 -23.49 -9.63 6.21
N ASP A 212 -23.13 -9.57 4.93
CA ASP A 212 -22.11 -10.43 4.35
C ASP A 212 -20.88 -9.63 3.95
N ASN A 213 -20.31 -8.91 4.91
CA ASN A 213 -19.20 -8.02 4.69
C ASN A 213 -17.90 -8.82 4.50
N PRO A 214 -17.22 -8.77 3.34
CA PRO A 214 -15.95 -9.46 3.15
C PRO A 214 -14.84 -8.97 4.10
N PHE A 215 -15.03 -7.77 4.68
CA PHE A 215 -14.27 -7.31 5.85
C PHE A 215 -14.30 -8.33 6.99
N LEU A 216 -15.45 -8.93 7.30
CA LEU A 216 -15.59 -9.90 8.39
C LEU A 216 -14.84 -11.20 8.07
N THR A 217 -14.89 -11.68 6.83
CA THR A 217 -14.10 -12.83 6.38
C THR A 217 -12.60 -12.56 6.46
N ILE A 218 -12.19 -11.33 6.21
CA ILE A 218 -10.78 -10.94 6.27
C ILE A 218 -10.31 -10.78 7.70
N MET A 219 -11.15 -10.16 8.54
CA MET A 219 -10.89 -10.06 9.97
C MET A 219 -10.85 -11.46 10.60
N SER A 220 -11.69 -12.40 10.18
CA SER A 220 -11.65 -13.76 10.69
C SER A 220 -10.36 -14.49 10.29
N VAL A 221 -9.86 -14.31 9.06
CA VAL A 221 -8.54 -14.83 8.66
C VAL A 221 -7.41 -14.15 9.46
N ALA A 222 -7.43 -12.82 9.57
CA ALA A 222 -6.42 -12.06 10.30
C ALA A 222 -6.36 -12.42 11.79
N ASN A 223 -7.53 -12.65 12.40
CA ASN A 223 -7.66 -13.06 13.79
C ASN A 223 -7.32 -14.55 14.01
N GLY A 224 -7.23 -15.36 12.95
CA GLY A 224 -7.00 -16.80 13.04
C GLY A 224 -8.26 -17.62 13.37
N GLU A 225 -9.43 -17.04 13.16
CA GLU A 225 -10.74 -17.70 13.31
C GLU A 225 -11.06 -18.64 12.13
N THR A 226 -10.43 -18.41 10.97
CA THR A 226 -10.52 -19.28 9.79
C THR A 226 -9.20 -19.26 9.00
N THR A 227 -8.99 -20.23 8.10
CA THR A 227 -7.83 -20.25 7.22
C THR A 227 -8.11 -19.50 5.92
N LEU A 228 -7.07 -19.04 5.22
CA LEU A 228 -7.23 -18.44 3.90
C LEU A 228 -7.84 -19.43 2.91
N GLU A 229 -7.44 -20.71 3.00
CA GLU A 229 -7.98 -21.78 2.17
C GLU A 229 -9.50 -21.95 2.38
N ASP A 230 -9.95 -21.94 3.64
CA ASP A 230 -11.36 -22.07 4.00
C ASP A 230 -12.17 -20.83 3.64
N ALA A 231 -11.61 -19.64 3.80
CA ALA A 231 -12.21 -18.39 3.33
C ALA A 231 -12.39 -18.38 1.80
N GLN A 232 -11.45 -19.00 1.05
CA GLN A 232 -11.49 -19.09 -0.41
C GLN A 232 -12.45 -20.17 -0.94
N LYS A 233 -12.89 -21.15 -0.12
CA LYS A 233 -13.82 -22.22 -0.53
C LYS A 233 -15.24 -21.71 -0.81
N SER A 234 -15.65 -20.58 -0.24
CA SER A 234 -16.95 -19.96 -0.55
C SER A 234 -16.89 -19.23 -1.89
N ILE A 235 -17.62 -19.72 -2.90
CA ILE A 235 -17.72 -19.09 -4.24
C ILE A 235 -18.18 -17.62 -4.14
N ALA A 236 -19.10 -17.33 -3.21
CA ALA A 236 -19.57 -15.97 -2.94
C ALA A 236 -18.47 -15.09 -2.31
N ALA A 237 -17.69 -15.63 -1.36
CA ALA A 237 -16.54 -14.93 -0.80
C ALA A 237 -15.45 -14.69 -1.85
N ARG A 238 -15.18 -15.67 -2.73
CA ARG A 238 -14.21 -15.56 -3.83
C ARG A 238 -14.57 -14.48 -4.84
N ILE A 239 -15.82 -14.43 -5.29
CA ILE A 239 -16.31 -13.41 -6.23
C ILE A 239 -16.30 -12.02 -5.58
N ARG A 240 -16.68 -11.92 -4.30
CA ARG A 240 -16.73 -10.63 -3.58
C ARG A 240 -15.35 -10.11 -3.21
N LEU A 241 -14.45 -10.98 -2.74
CA LEU A 241 -13.04 -10.66 -2.55
C LEU A 241 -12.47 -10.17 -3.88
N ARG A 242 -12.66 -10.93 -4.98
CA ARG A 242 -12.23 -10.51 -6.31
C ARG A 242 -12.77 -9.12 -6.70
N ASN A 243 -14.05 -8.81 -6.51
CA ASN A 243 -14.61 -7.51 -6.87
C ASN A 243 -14.11 -6.35 -5.98
N MET A 244 -13.83 -6.63 -4.69
CA MET A 244 -13.22 -5.64 -3.79
C MET A 244 -11.74 -5.38 -4.10
N LEU A 245 -11.10 -6.37 -4.73
CA LEU A 245 -9.64 -6.48 -4.86
C LEU A 245 -9.16 -6.36 -6.30
N GLU A 246 -10.04 -6.42 -7.28
CA GLU A 246 -9.71 -6.28 -8.70
C GLU A 246 -8.92 -4.99 -8.98
N PRO A 247 -9.28 -3.83 -8.39
CA PRO A 247 -8.46 -2.65 -8.53
C PRO A 247 -7.05 -2.85 -7.94
N LEU A 248 -6.92 -3.51 -6.78
CA LEU A 248 -5.64 -3.82 -6.11
C LEU A 248 -4.81 -4.88 -6.85
N ALA A 249 -5.42 -5.78 -7.62
CA ALA A 249 -4.70 -6.78 -8.40
C ALA A 249 -3.93 -6.15 -9.58
N THR A 250 -4.34 -4.96 -10.03
CA THR A 250 -3.77 -4.24 -11.18
C THR A 250 -2.76 -3.14 -10.82
N VAL A 251 -2.49 -2.94 -9.54
CA VAL A 251 -1.55 -1.94 -8.98
C VAL A 251 -0.51 -2.56 -8.06
#